data_AF-A0A9D4S176-F1
#
_entry.id   AF-A0A9D4S176-F1
#
_cell.length_a   1.000
_cell.length_b   1.000
_cell.length_c   1.000
_cell.angle_alpha   90.00
_cell.angle_beta   90.00
_cell.angle_gamma   90.00
#
_symmetry.space_group_name_H-M   'P 1'
#
loop_
_entity.id
_entity.type
_entity.pdbx_description
1 polymer ?
#
loop_
_entity_poly.entity_id
_entity_poly.type
_entity_poly.pdbx_seq_one_letter_code
_entity_poly.pdbx_strand_id
1 'polypeptide(L)'
;MHGNEVVSREVLLHLINLYVTSYGTNLTLTQFLNTTTVHIMPSMNPDGYSKPVEGQCEDILGRYNANWVNLNRNFPDLVHDGQIIPVQPETQHVIDWLDDYNFVLSANLHSGHFVASYPYHFYLSGRMSFNP
;
A
#
# COMPACT_ATOMS: atom_id res chain seq x y z
N MET A 1 3.87 -0.80 0.35
CA MET A 1 4.09 -1.27 -1.04
C MET A 1 5.52 -1.08 -1.52
N HIS A 2 6.21 -0.03 -1.08
CA HIS A 2 7.67 -0.01 -1.13
C HIS A 2 8.20 -0.75 0.10
N GLY A 3 9.20 -1.62 -0.07
CA GLY A 3 9.67 -2.49 1.00
C GLY A 3 10.47 -1.76 2.08
N ASN A 4 11.14 -0.65 1.72
CA ASN A 4 11.88 0.21 2.65
C ASN A 4 11.01 1.22 3.42
N GLU A 5 9.72 1.32 3.11
CA GLU A 5 8.78 2.19 3.82
C GLU A 5 8.11 1.43 4.98
N VAL A 6 8.91 1.14 6.01
CA VAL A 6 8.61 0.12 7.03
C VAL A 6 7.52 0.52 8.04
N VAL A 7 7.40 1.80 8.40
CA VAL A 7 6.48 2.25 9.46
C VAL A 7 5.05 1.80 9.19
N SER A 8 4.63 1.93 7.93
CA SER A 8 3.30 1.54 7.47
C SER A 8 2.98 0.06 7.74
N ARG A 9 3.96 -0.84 7.58
CA ARG A 9 3.80 -2.27 7.85
C ARG A 9 3.54 -2.53 9.33
N GLU A 10 4.36 -1.95 10.20
CA GLU A 10 4.25 -2.14 11.65
C GLU A 10 2.98 -1.53 12.22
N VAL A 11 2.54 -0.37 11.71
CA VAL A 11 1.25 0.25 12.07
C VAL A 11 0.08 -0.70 11.77
N LEU A 12 0.08 -1.37 10.61
CA LEU A 12 -0.97 -2.33 10.25
C LEU A 12 -0.92 -3.60 11.12
N LEU A 13 0.26 -4.07 11.50
CA LEU A 13 0.40 -5.20 12.44
C LEU A 13 -0.13 -4.84 13.84
N HIS A 14 0.19 -3.64 14.33
CA HIS A 14 -0.37 -3.13 15.58
C HIS A 14 -1.89 -2.92 15.50
N LEU A 15 -2.42 -2.50 14.36
CA LEU A 15 -3.85 -2.38 14.12
C LEU A 15 -4.55 -3.74 14.19
N ILE A 16 -3.98 -4.78 13.56
CA ILE A 16 -4.47 -6.16 13.65
C ILE A 16 -4.52 -6.60 15.12
N ASN A 17 -3.43 -6.41 15.86
CA ASN A 17 -3.39 -6.76 17.27
C ASN A 17 -4.44 -5.99 18.09
N LEU A 18 -4.61 -4.70 17.84
CA LEU A 18 -5.63 -3.88 18.50
C LEU A 18 -7.04 -4.43 18.25
N TYR A 19 -7.37 -4.75 17.00
CA TYR A 19 -8.68 -5.29 16.64
C TYR A 19 -8.96 -6.63 17.29
N VAL A 20 -8.01 -7.58 17.23
CA VAL A 20 -8.20 -8.91 17.79
C VAL A 20 -8.29 -8.88 19.32
N THR A 21 -7.45 -8.09 19.99
CA THR A 21 -7.43 -8.02 21.47
C THR A 21 -8.57 -7.19 22.05
N SER A 22 -9.12 -6.24 21.28
CA SER A 22 -10.21 -5.37 21.73
C SER A 22 -11.60 -5.90 21.39
N TYR A 23 -11.72 -6.91 20.53
CA TYR A 23 -13.00 -7.48 20.18
C TYR A 23 -13.64 -8.19 21.39
N GLY A 24 -14.89 -7.83 21.70
CA GLY A 24 -15.61 -8.31 22.88
C GLY A 24 -15.33 -7.55 24.19
N THR A 25 -14.29 -6.71 24.23
CA THR A 25 -13.96 -5.87 25.40
C THR A 25 -14.26 -4.39 25.16
N ASN A 26 -13.94 -3.88 23.97
CA ASN A 26 -14.25 -2.52 23.54
C ASN A 26 -15.53 -2.51 22.69
N LEU A 27 -16.58 -1.85 23.19
CA LEU A 27 -17.89 -1.82 22.52
C LEU A 27 -17.80 -1.18 21.13
N THR A 28 -17.10 -0.06 20.98
CA THR A 28 -16.98 0.68 19.72
C THR A 28 -16.28 -0.16 18.65
N LEU A 29 -15.13 -0.76 18.98
CA LEU A 29 -14.39 -1.60 18.04
C LEU A 29 -15.16 -2.89 17.71
N THR A 30 -15.87 -3.45 18.68
CA THR A 30 -16.73 -4.63 18.44
C THR A 30 -17.87 -4.31 17.49
N GLN A 31 -18.56 -3.19 17.70
CA GLN A 31 -19.63 -2.74 16.80
C GLN A 31 -19.09 -2.49 15.39
N PHE A 32 -17.96 -1.79 15.28
CA PHE A 32 -17.31 -1.53 13.99
C PHE A 32 -16.98 -2.82 13.23
N LEU A 33 -16.35 -3.79 13.90
CA LEU A 33 -15.97 -5.08 13.29
C LEU A 33 -17.17 -5.97 12.98
N ASN A 34 -18.29 -5.82 13.69
CA ASN A 34 -19.54 -6.52 13.39
C ASN A 34 -20.25 -5.98 12.15
N THR A 35 -20.08 -4.70 11.82
CA THR A 35 -20.75 -4.06 10.69
C THR A 35 -19.85 -3.88 9.46
N THR A 36 -18.55 -4.15 9.60
CA THR A 36 -17.55 -3.81 8.58
C THR A 36 -16.59 -4.97 8.38
N THR A 37 -16.48 -5.45 7.14
CA THR A 37 -15.42 -6.38 6.75
C THR A 37 -14.15 -5.58 6.49
N VAL A 38 -13.14 -5.77 7.35
CA VAL A 38 -11.84 -5.08 7.23
C VAL A 38 -10.81 -6.06 6.69
N HIS A 39 -10.21 -5.73 5.56
CA HIS A 39 -9.06 -6.46 5.04
C HIS A 39 -7.79 -5.67 5.27
N ILE A 40 -6.73 -6.35 5.74
CA ILE A 40 -5.45 -5.72 6.06
C ILE A 40 -4.33 -6.47 5.35
N MET A 41 -3.55 -5.76 4.55
CA MET A 41 -2.34 -6.26 3.89
C MET A 41 -1.12 -5.53 4.47
N PRO A 42 -0.40 -6.11 5.45
CA PRO A 42 0.73 -5.42 6.09
C PRO A 42 1.90 -5.14 5.13
N SER A 43 2.12 -6.02 4.14
CA SER A 43 3.17 -5.83 3.14
C SER A 43 2.77 -6.39 1.78
N MET A 44 2.74 -5.53 0.77
CA MET A 44 2.58 -5.89 -0.64
C MET A 44 3.92 -6.28 -1.30
N ASN A 45 5.05 -5.81 -0.75
CA ASN A 45 6.39 -6.04 -1.30
C ASN A 45 7.33 -6.63 -0.22
N PRO A 46 7.13 -7.90 0.18
CA PRO A 46 7.97 -8.55 1.17
C PRO A 46 9.42 -8.74 0.68
N ASP A 47 9.61 -8.92 -0.63
CA ASP A 47 10.93 -9.11 -1.23
C ASP A 47 11.79 -7.85 -1.07
N GLY A 48 11.22 -6.69 -1.40
CA GLY A 48 11.87 -5.39 -1.18
C GLY A 48 12.17 -5.14 0.30
N TYR A 49 11.28 -5.54 1.21
CA TYR A 49 11.46 -5.38 2.65
C TYR A 49 12.62 -6.22 3.22
N SER A 50 13.01 -7.31 2.57
CA SER A 50 14.11 -8.18 3.03
C SER A 50 15.52 -7.60 2.79
N LYS A 51 15.63 -6.50 2.04
CA LYS A 51 16.89 -5.89 1.59
C LYS A 51 17.43 -4.70 2.41
N PRO A 52 16.60 -3.74 2.88
CA PRO A 52 17.09 -2.54 3.54
C PRO A 52 17.69 -2.86 4.91
N VAL A 53 18.61 -2.00 5.34
CA VAL A 53 19.20 -2.04 6.69
C VAL A 53 18.43 -1.08 7.59
N GLU A 54 18.06 -1.55 8.78
CA GLU A 54 17.38 -0.72 9.77
C GLU A 54 18.18 0.56 10.09
N GLY A 55 17.47 1.69 10.22
CA GLY A 55 18.07 3.00 10.49
C GLY A 55 18.46 3.80 9.24
N GLN A 56 18.31 3.25 8.03
CA GLN A 56 18.50 3.97 6.77
C GLN A 56 17.19 4.65 6.35
N CYS A 57 17.16 6.00 6.34
CA CYS A 57 15.95 6.78 6.04
C CYS A 57 15.82 7.21 4.57
N GLU A 58 16.93 7.31 3.83
CA GLU A 58 16.95 7.90 2.47
C GLU A 58 17.31 6.89 1.37
N ASP A 59 17.54 5.63 1.73
CA ASP A 59 18.02 4.63 0.77
C ASP A 59 16.90 4.16 -0.18
N ILE A 60 17.26 3.94 -1.45
CA ILE A 60 16.42 3.35 -2.49
C ILE A 60 16.39 1.82 -2.37
N LEU A 61 17.38 1.22 -1.69
CA LEU A 61 17.46 -0.22 -1.48
C LEU A 61 16.18 -0.73 -0.80
N GLY A 62 15.53 -1.72 -1.43
CA GLY A 62 14.28 -2.29 -0.94
C GLY A 62 13.01 -1.55 -1.33
N ARG A 63 13.10 -0.41 -2.04
CA ARG A 63 11.92 0.30 -2.57
C ARG A 63 11.20 -0.51 -3.64
N TYR A 64 11.95 -1.03 -4.60
CA TYR A 64 11.45 -1.80 -5.74
C TYR A 64 11.16 -3.25 -5.37
N ASN A 65 10.43 -3.98 -6.21
CA ASN A 65 10.26 -5.43 -6.04
C ASN A 65 11.52 -6.21 -6.45
N ALA A 66 11.49 -7.54 -6.40
CA ALA A 66 12.62 -8.40 -6.75
C ALA A 66 13.16 -8.18 -8.19
N ASN A 67 12.31 -7.70 -9.11
CA ASN A 67 12.66 -7.40 -10.50
C ASN A 67 13.05 -5.93 -10.73
N TRP A 68 13.31 -5.15 -9.66
CA TRP A 68 13.63 -3.72 -9.74
C TRP A 68 12.51 -2.85 -10.36
N VAL A 69 11.26 -3.29 -10.27
CA VAL A 69 10.08 -2.53 -10.75
C VAL A 69 9.40 -1.80 -9.59
N ASN A 70 8.97 -0.56 -9.85
CA ASN A 70 8.23 0.22 -8.86
C ASN A 70 6.75 -0.18 -8.92
N LEU A 71 6.28 -0.89 -7.90
CA LEU A 71 4.90 -1.37 -7.83
C LEU A 71 3.87 -0.22 -7.84
N ASN A 72 4.21 0.97 -7.32
CA ASN A 72 3.34 2.15 -7.36
C ASN A 72 3.35 2.88 -8.71
N ARG A 73 4.01 2.31 -9.72
CA ARG A 73 4.02 2.76 -11.12
C ARG A 73 3.72 1.60 -12.08
N ASN A 74 3.24 0.47 -11.55
CA ASN A 74 3.02 -0.74 -12.33
C ASN A 74 1.53 -1.10 -12.50
N PHE A 75 0.62 -0.37 -11.85
CA PHE A 75 -0.82 -0.50 -12.08
C PHE A 75 -1.21 0.09 -13.44
N PRO A 76 -2.25 -0.46 -14.11
CA PRO A 76 -2.80 0.14 -15.31
C PRO A 76 -3.18 1.60 -15.09
N ASP A 77 -2.75 2.46 -15.99
CA ASP A 77 -2.98 3.90 -15.93
C ASP A 77 -3.62 4.38 -17.23
N LEU A 78 -4.44 5.43 -17.12
CA LEU A 78 -5.10 6.09 -18.23
C LEU A 78 -4.12 6.94 -19.06
N VAL A 79 -2.97 7.30 -18.49
CA VAL A 79 -2.01 8.27 -19.06
C VAL A 79 -0.58 7.71 -19.02
N HIS A 80 -0.34 6.55 -19.63
CA HIS A 80 1.03 6.08 -19.82
C HIS A 80 1.60 6.48 -21.19
N ASP A 81 2.79 7.08 -21.16
CA ASP A 81 3.64 7.52 -22.29
C ASP A 81 4.18 6.33 -23.13
N GLY A 82 3.33 5.35 -23.47
CA GLY A 82 3.65 4.26 -24.39
C GLY A 82 4.67 3.23 -23.91
N GLN A 83 5.21 3.33 -22.69
CA GLN A 83 6.05 2.28 -22.10
C GLN A 83 5.19 1.14 -21.53
N ILE A 84 5.33 -0.05 -22.13
CA ILE A 84 4.73 -1.28 -21.61
C ILE A 84 5.68 -1.84 -20.55
N ILE A 85 5.44 -1.49 -19.28
CA ILE A 85 6.10 -2.14 -18.14
C ILE A 85 5.33 -3.44 -17.86
N PRO A 86 5.96 -4.63 -17.89
CA PRO A 86 5.27 -5.87 -17.57
C PRO A 86 4.65 -5.80 -16.17
N VAL A 87 3.39 -6.22 -16.06
CA VAL A 87 2.71 -6.32 -14.76
C VAL A 87 3.46 -7.32 -13.89
N GLN A 88 3.81 -6.89 -12.69
CA GLN A 88 4.51 -7.70 -11.70
C GLN A 88 3.52 -8.61 -10.96
N PRO A 89 3.97 -9.78 -10.46
CA PRO A 89 3.08 -10.70 -9.76
C PRO A 89 2.38 -10.05 -8.57
N GLU A 90 3.06 -9.18 -7.81
CA GLU A 90 2.47 -8.47 -6.68
C GLU A 90 1.34 -7.53 -7.13
N THR A 91 1.54 -6.83 -8.25
CA THR A 91 0.53 -5.94 -8.83
C THR A 91 -0.66 -6.73 -9.37
N GLN A 92 -0.41 -7.84 -10.08
CA GLN A 92 -1.49 -8.68 -10.60
C GLN A 92 -2.35 -9.24 -9.47
N HIS A 93 -1.73 -9.76 -8.40
CA HIS A 93 -2.49 -10.28 -7.26
C HIS A 93 -3.32 -9.22 -6.54
N VAL A 94 -2.86 -7.96 -6.50
CA VAL A 94 -3.68 -6.88 -5.95
C VAL A 94 -4.83 -6.52 -6.89
N ILE A 95 -4.62 -6.53 -8.21
CA ILE A 95 -5.71 -6.33 -9.18
C ILE A 95 -6.78 -7.41 -9.02
N ASP A 96 -6.37 -8.68 -9.03
CA ASP A 96 -7.28 -9.82 -8.87
C ASP A 96 -8.03 -9.71 -7.52
N TRP A 97 -7.31 -9.35 -6.45
CA TRP A 97 -7.92 -9.20 -5.13
C TRP A 97 -8.93 -8.05 -5.07
N LEU A 98 -8.66 -6.94 -5.75
CA LEU A 98 -9.60 -5.81 -5.85
C LEU A 98 -10.85 -6.18 -6.66
N ASP A 99 -10.76 -7.14 -7.60
CA ASP A 99 -11.89 -7.66 -8.36
C ASP A 99 -12.70 -8.73 -7.59
N ASP A 100 -12.06 -9.46 -6.67
CA ASP A 100 -12.72 -10.51 -5.85
C ASP A 100 -13.71 -9.97 -4.82
N TYR A 101 -13.57 -8.70 -4.41
CA TYR A 101 -14.39 -8.07 -3.37
C TYR A 101 -14.86 -6.67 -3.76
N ASN A 102 -16.07 -6.31 -3.33
CA ASN A 102 -16.61 -4.95 -3.52
C ASN A 102 -16.03 -3.96 -2.49
N PHE A 103 -14.76 -3.59 -2.62
CA PHE A 103 -14.15 -2.59 -1.75
C PHE A 103 -14.83 -1.22 -1.90
N VAL A 104 -15.32 -0.68 -0.77
CA VAL A 104 -15.97 0.63 -0.74
C VAL A 104 -15.00 1.76 -0.37
N LEU A 105 -14.03 1.46 0.51
CA LEU A 105 -13.02 2.39 0.97
C LEU A 105 -11.69 1.66 1.08
N SER A 106 -10.61 2.29 0.63
CA SER A 106 -9.26 1.78 0.76
C SER A 106 -8.28 2.90 1.08
N ALA A 107 -7.17 2.53 1.70
CA ALA A 107 -6.02 3.39 1.90
C ALA A 107 -4.76 2.52 1.79
N ASN A 108 -3.81 2.94 0.96
CA ASN A 108 -2.47 2.39 0.98
C ASN A 108 -1.57 3.33 1.79
N LEU A 109 -0.68 2.75 2.58
CA LEU A 109 0.19 3.50 3.48
C LEU A 109 1.61 3.53 2.93
N HIS A 110 2.18 4.73 2.97
CA HIS A 110 3.55 5.06 2.57
C HIS A 110 4.28 5.72 3.73
N SER A 111 5.61 5.71 3.64
CA SER A 111 6.50 6.45 4.55
C SER A 111 7.45 7.34 3.74
N GLY A 112 7.90 8.45 4.32
CA GLY A 112 8.81 9.42 3.67
C GLY A 112 8.32 10.87 3.76
N HIS A 113 7.01 11.08 3.92
CA HIS A 113 6.39 12.38 4.19
C HIS A 113 5.23 12.23 5.18
N PHE A 114 4.82 13.33 5.80
CA PHE A 114 3.66 13.38 6.69
C PHE A 114 2.51 14.14 6.03
N VAL A 115 1.76 13.45 5.17
CA VAL A 115 0.66 14.02 4.38
C VAL A 115 -0.39 12.94 4.05
N ALA A 116 -1.64 13.35 3.85
CA ALA A 116 -2.70 12.51 3.31
C ALA A 116 -2.94 12.88 1.84
N SER A 117 -2.37 12.10 0.91
CA SER A 117 -2.60 12.29 -0.52
C SER A 117 -3.89 11.60 -0.96
N TYR A 118 -4.66 12.25 -1.82
CA TYR A 118 -5.92 11.74 -2.38
C TYR A 118 -5.93 11.90 -3.92
N PRO A 119 -6.79 11.15 -4.63
CA PRO A 119 -6.85 11.19 -6.09
C PRO A 119 -7.10 12.60 -6.66
N TYR A 120 -6.62 12.92 -7.85
CA TYR A 120 -5.84 12.05 -8.78
C TYR A 120 -4.33 12.22 -8.61
N HIS A 121 -3.55 11.16 -8.87
CA HIS A 121 -2.08 11.20 -8.86
C HIS A 121 -1.45 11.69 -10.17
N PHE A 122 -2.23 11.73 -11.26
CA PHE A 122 -1.80 12.20 -12.57
C PHE A 122 -2.80 13.21 -13.14
N TYR A 123 -2.28 14.19 -13.86
CA TYR A 123 -3.08 15.02 -14.76
C TYR A 123 -3.15 14.37 -16.15
N LEU A 124 -4.18 14.70 -16.93
CA LEU A 124 -4.30 14.29 -18.35
C LEU A 124 -3.11 14.72 -19.22
N SER A 125 -2.27 15.64 -18.73
CA SER A 125 -1.02 16.07 -19.35
C SER A 125 0.19 15.18 -19.03
N GLY A 126 0.00 14.06 -18.32
CA GLY A 126 1.07 13.13 -17.92
C GLY A 126 1.94 13.63 -16.76
N ARG A 127 1.67 14.81 -16.20
CA ARG A 127 2.42 15.33 -15.03
C ARG A 127 1.90 14.74 -13.73
N MET A 128 2.81 14.31 -12.86
CA MET A 128 2.49 13.90 -11.49
C MET A 128 1.89 15.07 -10.71
N SER A 129 0.79 14.84 -10.00
CA SER A 129 0.30 15.79 -9.01
C SER A 129 1.14 15.64 -7.73
N PHE A 130 1.75 16.73 -7.29
CA PHE A 130 2.28 16.82 -5.94
C PHE A 130 1.19 17.47 -5.09
N ASN A 131 0.58 16.69 -4.18
CA ASN A 131 -0.17 17.28 -3.07
C ASN A 131 0.86 17.77 -2.03
N PRO A 132 0.90 19.08 -1.73
CA PRO A 132 1.78 19.64 -0.71
C PRO A 132 1.42 19.17 0.71
#